data_AF-A0A973Q4G3-F1
#
_entry.id   AF-A0A973Q4G3-F1
#
_cell.length_a   1.000
_cell.length_b   1.000
_cell.length_c   1.000
_cell.angle_alpha   90.00
_cell.angle_beta   90.00
_cell.angle_gamma   90.00
#
_symmetry.space_group_name_H-M   'P 1'
#
loop_
_entity.id
_entity.type
_entity.pdbx_description
1 polymer ?
#
loop_
_entity_poly.entity_id
_entity_poly.type
_entity_poly.pdbx_seq_one_letter_code
_entity_poly.pdbx_strand_id
1 'polypeptide(L)'
;MIYTLPLSELLEMNACDAIGGGYYMPDDPDMLDFRACAVLADKRRDPWYPALVDDIRAHGLRTPVWIHNGEINDGLHRIAAAQDLGLAELPCTDEAPDDPEASARVYDLATKTWTAHGWVKPTA
;
A
#
# COMPACT_ATOMS: atom_id res chain seq x y z
N MET A 1 -12.46 7.28 1.96
CA MET A 1 -12.61 7.69 0.55
C MET A 1 -11.40 7.23 -0.24
N ILE A 2 -11.60 6.50 -1.33
CA ILE A 2 -10.48 6.00 -2.14
C ILE A 2 -10.09 7.00 -3.25
N TYR A 3 -8.81 7.31 -3.34
CA TYR A 3 -8.22 8.18 -4.37
C TYR A 3 -6.95 7.52 -4.96
N THR A 4 -6.34 8.14 -5.98
CA THR A 4 -5.06 7.67 -6.55
C THR A 4 -3.99 8.71 -6.29
N LEU A 5 -2.80 8.25 -5.91
CA LEU A 5 -1.61 9.09 -5.79
C LEU A 5 -0.53 8.60 -6.76
N PRO A 6 0.26 9.50 -7.36
CA PRO A 6 1.41 9.11 -8.15
C PRO A 6 2.46 8.42 -7.27
N LEU A 7 3.14 7.43 -7.84
CA LEU A 7 4.18 6.68 -7.13
C LEU A 7 5.28 7.60 -6.60
N SER A 8 5.62 8.67 -7.32
CA SER A 8 6.60 9.67 -6.87
C SER A 8 6.20 10.33 -5.56
N GLU A 9 4.91 10.67 -5.40
CA GLU A 9 4.41 11.27 -4.16
C GLU A 9 4.46 10.24 -3.03
N LEU A 10 4.02 9.00 -3.27
CA LEU A 10 4.09 7.92 -2.29
C LEU A 10 5.52 7.61 -1.84
N LEU A 11 6.49 7.64 -2.74
CA LEU A 11 7.90 7.44 -2.42
C LEU A 11 8.47 8.55 -1.53
N GLU A 12 7.91 9.75 -1.65
CA GLU A 12 8.24 10.90 -0.83
C GLU A 12 7.42 10.96 0.46
N MET A 13 6.42 10.12 0.69
CA MET A 13 5.64 10.14 1.95
C MET A 13 6.38 9.44 3.09
N ASN A 14 6.05 9.83 4.32
CA ASN A 14 6.54 9.15 5.52
C ASN A 14 5.89 7.78 5.65
N ALA A 15 6.67 6.80 6.09
CA ALA A 15 6.23 5.45 6.36
C ALA A 15 6.16 5.22 7.88
N CYS A 16 4.96 5.03 8.41
CA CYS A 16 4.74 4.71 9.83
C CYS A 16 5.27 3.29 10.16
N ASP A 17 5.14 2.34 9.22
CA ASP A 17 5.56 0.93 9.36
C ASP A 17 7.06 0.70 9.01
N ALA A 18 7.92 1.64 9.39
CA ALA A 18 9.32 1.62 8.97
C ALA A 18 10.13 0.48 9.62
N ILE A 19 9.86 0.08 10.87
CA ILE A 19 10.69 -0.95 11.54
C ILE A 19 9.85 -1.85 12.44
N GLY A 20 9.59 -3.07 11.96
CA GLY A 20 9.10 -4.20 12.75
C GLY A 20 10.15 -4.71 13.74
N GLY A 21 10.48 -3.89 14.74
CA GLY A 21 11.44 -4.21 15.78
C GLY A 21 11.29 -3.21 16.92
N GLY A 22 10.47 -3.56 17.90
CA GLY A 22 10.11 -2.67 19.00
C GLY A 22 11.32 -2.11 19.74
N TYR A 23 11.61 -0.83 19.50
CA TYR A 23 12.10 0.12 20.49
C TYR A 23 11.49 1.48 20.16
N TYR A 24 10.21 1.62 20.50
CA TYR A 24 9.56 2.93 20.59
C TYR A 24 10.26 3.73 21.70
N MET A 25 11.02 4.76 21.32
CA MET A 25 11.46 5.81 22.22
C MET A 25 10.78 7.11 21.75
N PRO A 26 9.73 7.57 22.43
CA PRO A 26 8.91 8.70 21.97
C PRO A 26 9.63 10.07 21.98
N ASP A 27 10.87 10.13 22.47
CA ASP A 27 11.61 11.38 22.71
C ASP A 27 12.86 11.56 21.83
N ASP A 28 13.06 10.73 20.80
CA ASP A 28 14.20 10.89 19.89
C ASP A 28 13.84 11.81 18.70
N PRO A 29 14.39 13.03 18.62
CA PRO A 29 14.11 13.97 17.54
C PRO A 29 14.73 13.55 16.19
N ASP A 30 15.58 12.52 16.15
CA ASP A 30 16.11 11.95 14.90
C ASP A 30 15.21 10.83 14.34
N MET A 31 14.06 10.51 14.98
CA MET A 31 12.98 9.66 14.41
C MET A 31 12.12 10.36 13.34
N LEU A 32 12.69 11.34 12.63
CA LEU A 32 11.99 12.15 11.63
C LEU A 32 12.18 11.54 10.23
N ASP A 33 11.06 11.25 9.58
CA ASP A 33 10.91 11.03 8.13
C ASP A 33 11.66 9.82 7.53
N PHE A 34 11.29 8.59 7.93
CA PHE A 34 11.55 7.45 7.04
C PHE A 34 10.64 7.54 5.82
N ARG A 35 11.16 8.14 4.75
CA ARG A 35 10.51 8.16 3.44
C ARG A 35 10.24 6.73 2.99
N ALA A 36 9.10 6.50 2.35
CA ALA A 36 8.72 5.17 1.87
C ALA A 36 9.83 4.55 1.01
N CYS A 37 10.54 5.34 0.19
CA CYS A 37 11.64 4.87 -0.64
C CYS A 37 12.79 4.20 0.16
N ALA A 38 13.06 4.66 1.39
CA ALA A 38 14.14 4.13 2.24
C ALA A 38 13.82 2.73 2.77
N VAL A 39 12.54 2.41 2.97
CA VAL A 39 12.09 1.14 3.57
C VAL A 39 11.75 0.06 2.54
N LEU A 40 11.59 0.42 1.25
CA LEU A 40 11.21 -0.56 0.22
C LEU A 40 12.24 -1.67 0.05
N ALA A 41 13.53 -1.40 0.26
CA ALA A 41 14.57 -2.42 0.16
C ALA A 41 14.37 -3.57 1.16
N ASP A 42 13.91 -3.27 2.37
CA ASP A 42 13.63 -4.28 3.38
C ASP A 42 12.32 -5.01 3.09
N LYS A 43 11.29 -4.31 2.58
CA LYS A 43 10.03 -4.94 2.15
C LYS A 43 10.25 -5.91 0.98
N ARG A 44 11.20 -5.62 0.08
CA ARG A 44 11.62 -6.55 -1.00
C ARG A 44 12.31 -7.82 -0.51
N ARG A 45 12.88 -7.80 0.70
CA ARG A 45 13.54 -8.97 1.31
C ARG A 45 12.56 -9.94 1.95
N ASP A 46 11.29 -9.55 2.08
CA ASP A 46 10.26 -10.41 2.64
C ASP A 46 10.12 -11.69 1.79
N PRO A 47 10.14 -12.90 2.39
CA PRO A 47 9.97 -14.16 1.68
C PRO A 47 8.69 -14.25 0.83
N TRP A 48 7.63 -13.53 1.22
CA TRP A 48 6.34 -13.53 0.54
C TRP A 48 6.26 -12.48 -0.57
N TYR A 49 7.27 -11.61 -0.69
CA TYR A 49 7.29 -10.52 -1.65
C TYR A 49 7.14 -10.97 -3.12
N PRO A 50 7.84 -12.01 -3.61
CA PRO A 50 7.68 -12.46 -5.00
C PRO A 50 6.24 -12.93 -5.31
N ALA A 51 5.61 -13.63 -4.36
CA ALA A 51 4.23 -14.09 -4.51
C ALA A 51 3.24 -12.92 -4.56
N LEU A 52 3.50 -11.85 -3.80
CA LEU A 52 2.71 -10.62 -3.85
C LEU A 52 2.86 -9.91 -5.21
N VAL A 53 4.07 -9.83 -5.75
CA VAL A 53 4.31 -9.22 -7.07
C VAL A 53 3.57 -9.99 -8.17
N ASP A 54 3.61 -11.32 -8.13
CA ASP A 54 2.88 -12.16 -9.09
C ASP A 54 1.35 -12.02 -8.94
N ASP A 55 0.84 -11.95 -7.71
CA ASP A 55 -0.59 -11.72 -7.45
C ASP A 55 -1.05 -10.36 -7.98
N ILE A 56 -0.28 -9.29 -7.73
CA ILE A 56 -0.57 -7.94 -8.24
C ILE A 56 -0.52 -7.93 -9.77
N ARG A 57 0.42 -8.66 -10.38
CA ARG A 57 0.52 -8.76 -11.83
C ARG A 57 -0.66 -9.50 -12.46
N ALA A 58 -1.14 -10.56 -11.80
CA ALA A 58 -2.22 -11.42 -12.32
C ALA A 58 -3.61 -10.83 -12.07
N HIS A 59 -3.82 -10.16 -10.94
CA HIS A 59 -5.14 -9.75 -10.46
C HIS A 59 -5.28 -8.24 -10.23
N GLY A 60 -4.22 -7.47 -10.39
CA GLY A 60 -4.20 -6.06 -10.01
C GLY A 60 -4.13 -5.84 -8.51
N LEU A 61 -4.35 -4.59 -8.08
CA LEU A 61 -4.27 -4.24 -6.66
C LEU A 61 -5.67 -4.36 -6.02
N ARG A 62 -5.85 -5.33 -5.13
CA ARG A 62 -7.14 -5.56 -4.45
C ARG A 62 -7.34 -4.70 -3.20
N THR A 63 -6.25 -4.26 -2.59
CA THR A 63 -6.29 -3.47 -1.35
C THR A 63 -5.55 -2.17 -1.57
N PRO A 64 -6.19 -1.00 -1.34
CA PRO A 64 -5.52 0.29 -1.47
C PRO A 64 -4.38 0.43 -0.45
N VAL A 65 -3.46 1.38 -0.71
CA VAL A 65 -2.47 1.84 0.27
C VAL A 65 -3.19 2.65 1.34
N TRP A 66 -2.99 2.33 2.61
CA TRP A 66 -3.60 3.06 3.70
C TRP A 66 -2.70 4.21 4.14
N ILE A 67 -3.23 5.41 4.04
CA ILE A 67 -2.58 6.66 4.41
C ILE A 67 -3.38 7.30 5.54
N HIS A 68 -2.75 7.54 6.68
CA HIS A 68 -3.39 8.21 7.81
C HIS A 68 -2.52 9.38 8.23
N ASN A 69 -3.12 10.56 8.41
CA ASN A 69 -2.43 11.81 8.77
C ASN A 69 -1.23 12.19 7.88
N GLY A 70 -1.29 11.85 6.58
CA GLY A 70 -0.20 12.14 5.64
C GLY A 70 0.95 11.14 5.68
N GLU A 71 0.77 10.00 6.35
CA GLU A 71 1.78 8.94 6.47
C GLU A 71 1.22 7.60 6.01
N ILE A 72 2.05 6.81 5.33
CA ILE A 72 1.72 5.45 4.89
C ILE A 72 1.75 4.54 6.12
N ASN A 73 0.57 4.08 6.52
CA ASN A 73 0.41 3.16 7.65
C ASN A 73 0.44 1.70 7.19
N ASP A 74 -0.11 1.40 6.01
CA ASP A 74 -0.01 0.07 5.39
C ASP A 74 0.07 0.18 3.86
N GLY A 75 0.80 -0.74 3.23
CA GLY A 75 0.93 -0.81 1.77
C GLY A 75 2.34 -0.60 1.24
N LEU A 76 3.37 -0.57 2.09
CA LEU A 76 4.77 -0.43 1.65
C LEU A 76 5.23 -1.57 0.72
N HIS A 77 4.78 -2.82 0.99
CA HIS A 77 5.02 -3.94 0.08
C HIS A 77 4.35 -3.74 -1.29
N ARG A 78 3.15 -3.13 -1.31
CA ARG A 78 2.42 -2.79 -2.53
C ARG A 78 3.13 -1.68 -3.30
N ILE A 79 3.65 -0.66 -2.62
CA ILE A 79 4.46 0.41 -3.21
C ILE A 79 5.74 -0.15 -3.82
N ALA A 80 6.45 -1.03 -3.11
CA ALA A 80 7.63 -1.70 -3.65
C ALA A 80 7.29 -2.51 -4.91
N ALA A 81 6.24 -3.34 -4.86
CA ALA A 81 5.80 -4.13 -6.00
C ALA A 81 5.42 -3.25 -7.20
N ALA A 82 4.72 -2.14 -6.95
CA ALA A 82 4.36 -1.18 -7.97
C ALA A 82 5.57 -0.52 -8.63
N GLN A 83 6.60 -0.20 -7.84
CA GLN A 83 7.86 0.31 -8.36
C GLN A 83 8.56 -0.72 -9.27
N ASP A 84 8.57 -1.98 -8.87
CA ASP A 84 9.20 -3.07 -9.65
C ASP A 84 8.38 -3.41 -10.90
N LEU A 85 7.06 -3.22 -10.87
CA LEU A 85 6.14 -3.37 -12.01
C LEU A 85 6.09 -2.14 -12.93
N GLY A 86 6.72 -1.02 -12.55
CA GLY A 86 6.73 0.22 -13.32
C GLY A 86 5.39 0.95 -13.34
N LEU A 87 4.58 0.82 -12.28
CA LEU A 87 3.31 1.52 -12.15
C LEU A 87 3.54 2.99 -11.82
N ALA A 88 2.81 3.88 -12.51
CA ALA A 88 2.93 5.32 -12.33
C ALA A 88 2.15 5.86 -11.12
N GLU A 89 1.08 5.17 -10.74
CA GLU A 89 0.14 5.61 -9.71
C GLU A 89 -0.43 4.40 -8.98
N LEU A 90 -0.79 4.63 -7.71
CA LEU A 90 -1.37 3.61 -6.85
C LEU A 90 -2.62 4.14 -6.17
N PRO A 91 -3.61 3.26 -5.97
CA PRO A 91 -4.75 3.58 -5.15
C PRO A 91 -4.37 3.74 -3.68
N CYS A 92 -4.95 4.75 -3.06
CA CYS A 92 -4.77 5.11 -1.66
C CYS A 92 -6.13 5.32 -0.98
N THR A 93 -6.18 5.11 0.32
CA THR A 93 -7.36 5.34 1.16
C THR A 93 -6.93 5.96 2.47
N ASP A 94 -7.76 6.83 3.01
CA ASP A 94 -7.69 7.36 4.37
C ASP A 94 -8.43 6.48 5.39
N GLU A 95 -9.29 5.59 4.91
CA GLU A 95 -10.03 4.61 5.71
C GLU A 95 -9.16 3.40 6.04
N ALA A 96 -9.24 2.94 7.28
CA ALA A 96 -8.50 1.79 7.74
C ALA A 96 -8.93 0.50 7.00
N PRO A 97 -8.02 -0.46 6.78
CA PRO A 97 -8.27 -1.65 5.97
C PRO A 97 -9.33 -2.61 6.54
N ASP A 98 -9.73 -2.44 7.80
CA ASP A 98 -10.84 -3.14 8.44
C ASP A 98 -12.23 -2.64 8.00
N ASP A 99 -12.30 -1.57 7.20
CA ASP A 99 -13.54 -1.18 6.54
C ASP A 99 -13.87 -2.14 5.36
N PRO A 100 -14.97 -2.91 5.43
CA PRO A 100 -15.36 -3.83 4.36
C PRO A 100 -15.64 -3.11 3.03
N GLU A 101 -15.94 -1.82 3.04
CA GLU A 101 -16.18 -1.03 1.83
C GLU A 101 -14.86 -0.72 1.09
N ALA A 102 -13.76 -0.54 1.82
CA ALA A 102 -12.42 -0.31 1.26
C ALA A 102 -11.84 -1.56 0.57
N SER A 103 -12.23 -2.76 1.03
CA SER A 103 -11.80 -4.05 0.48
C SER A 103 -12.64 -4.54 -0.71
N ALA A 104 -13.78 -3.91 -1.00
CA ALA A 104 -14.75 -4.36 -2.01
C ALA A 104 -14.47 -3.84 -3.43
N ARG A 105 -13.36 -3.14 -3.66
CA ARG A 105 -12.98 -2.63 -4.98
C ARG A 105 -11.67 -3.26 -5.41
N VAL A 106 -11.54 -3.57 -6.70
CA VAL A 106 -10.28 -4.04 -7.28
C VAL A 106 -9.78 -2.98 -8.24
N TYR A 107 -8.51 -2.60 -8.10
CA TYR A 107 -7.87 -1.68 -9.00
C TYR A 107 -7.33 -2.45 -10.20
N ASP A 108 -7.96 -2.24 -11.36
CA ASP A 108 -7.53 -2.82 -12.62
C ASP A 108 -6.31 -2.04 -13.14
N LEU A 109 -5.17 -2.71 -13.23
CA LEU A 109 -3.92 -2.11 -13.70
C LEU A 109 -3.94 -1.77 -15.19
N ALA A 110 -4.75 -2.46 -16.00
CA ALA A 110 -4.83 -2.23 -17.43
C ALA A 110 -5.68 -1.00 -17.75
N THR A 111 -6.78 -0.79 -17.02
CA THR A 111 -7.68 0.35 -17.24
C THR A 111 -7.43 1.51 -16.30
N LYS A 112 -6.59 1.34 -15.26
CA LYS A 112 -6.31 2.33 -14.21
C LYS A 112 -7.55 2.80 -13.48
N THR A 113 -8.57 1.94 -13.37
CA THR A 113 -9.85 2.27 -12.74
C THR A 113 -10.22 1.26 -11.68
N TRP A 114 -10.96 1.71 -10.68
CA TRP A 114 -11.62 0.83 -9.74
C TRP A 114 -12.82 0.16 -10.39
N THR A 115 -12.77 -1.17 -10.49
CA THR A 115 -13.97 -1.97 -10.69
C THR A 115 -14.51 -2.34 -9.32
N ALA A 116 -15.77 -1.99 -9.08
CA ALA A 116 -16.48 -2.48 -7.90
C ALA A 116 -16.57 -4.00 -8.04
N HIS A 117 -15.83 -4.73 -7.20
CA HIS A 117 -16.05 -6.14 -7.05
C HIS A 117 -17.17 -6.26 -6.03
N GLY A 118 -18.41 -6.22 -6.51
CA GLY A 118 -19.55 -6.52 -5.66
C GLY A 118 -19.22 -7.82 -4.92
N TRP A 119 -19.07 -7.75 -3.59
CA TRP A 119 -19.03 -8.93 -2.77
C TRP A 119 -20.43 -9.53 -2.89
N VAL A 120 -20.62 -10.41 -3.86
CA VAL A 120 -21.83 -11.21 -3.96
C VAL A 120 -21.75 -12.11 -2.74
N LYS A 121 -22.50 -11.77 -1.67
CA LYS A 121 -22.73 -12.69 -0.57
C LYS A 121 -23.10 -14.03 -1.21
N PRO A 122 -22.39 -15.14 -0.94
CA PRO A 122 -22.90 -16.43 -1.32
C PRO A 122 -24.24 -16.56 -0.59
N THR A 123 -25.34 -16.47 -1.34
CA THR A 123 -26.67 -16.78 -0.83
C THR A 123 -26.66 -18.25 -0.49
N ALA A 124 -26.61 -18.54 0.82
CA ALA A 124 -26.90 -19.85 1.37
C ALA A 124 -28.35 -20.26 1.06
#